data_AF-A0A821ZMN4-F1
#
_entry.id   AF-A0A821ZMN4-F1
#
_cell.length_a   1.000
_cell.length_b   1.000
_cell.length_c   1.000
_cell.angle_alpha   90.00
_cell.angle_beta   90.00
_cell.angle_gamma   90.00
#
_symmetry.space_group_name_H-M   'P 1'
#
loop_
_entity.id
_entity.type
_entity.pdbx_description
1 polymer ?
#
loop_
_entity_poly.entity_id
_entity_poly.type
_entity_poly.pdbx_seq_one_letter_code
_entity_poly.pdbx_strand_id
1 'polypeptide(L)' 'VVQDRICDDELILIRGPKARTAASIIIRGANDFMCDEIERSVHDALCVVKRVLESKQVVPGGGCCETALSIYLENFATTV' A
#
# COMPACT_ATOMS: atom_id res chain seq x y z
N VAL A 1 -27.96 -1.77 -5.84
CA VAL A 1 -27.14 -2.85 -6.43
C VAL A 1 -27.42 -2.83 -7.90
N VAL A 2 -26.39 -2.69 -8.73
CA VAL A 2 -26.50 -2.62 -10.18
C VAL A 2 -25.58 -3.69 -10.75
N GLN A 3 -26.09 -4.51 -11.67
CA GLN A 3 -25.25 -5.39 -12.46
C GLN A 3 -24.77 -4.58 -13.66
N ASP A 4 -23.46 -4.35 -13.72
CA ASP A 4 -22.81 -3.61 -14.79
C ASP A 4 -21.84 -4.57 -15.48
N ARG A 5 -21.87 -4.58 -16.81
CA ARG A 5 -20.88 -5.32 -17.58
C ARG A 5 -19.60 -4.50 -17.65
N ILE A 6 -18.51 -5.07 -17.15
CA ILE A 6 -17.18 -4.46 -17.24
C ILE A 6 -16.31 -5.41 -18.05
N CYS A 7 -15.97 -4.99 -19.28
CA CYS A 7 -15.28 -5.83 -20.26
C CYS A 7 -16.12 -7.06 -20.65
N ASP A 8 -15.55 -8.25 -20.50
CA ASP A 8 -16.19 -9.51 -20.87
C ASP A 8 -17.00 -10.12 -19.72
N ASP A 9 -16.78 -9.64 -18.49
CA ASP A 9 -17.44 -10.14 -17.29
C ASP A 9 -18.62 -9.28 -16.84
N GLU A 10 -19.63 -9.95 -16.31
CA GLU A 10 -20.75 -9.30 -15.62
C GLU A 10 -20.46 -9.22 -14.12
N LEU A 11 -20.34 -7.99 -13.62
CA LEU A 11 -20.02 -7.74 -12.21
C LEU A 11 -21.23 -7.16 -11.50
N ILE A 12 -21.50 -7.65 -10.29
CA ILE A 12 -22.53 -7.10 -9.41
C ILE A 12 -21.90 -5.99 -8.57
N LEU A 13 -22.23 -4.74 -8.87
CA LEU A 13 -21.70 -3.56 -8.19
C LEU A 13 -22.69 -3.05 -7.13
N ILE A 14 -22.25 -3.10 -5.87
CA ILE A 14 -22.98 -2.50 -4.74
C ILE A 14 -22.45 -1.08 -4.52
N ARG A 15 -23.07 -0.11 -5.18
CA ARG A 15 -22.73 1.32 -5.00
C ARG A 15 -23.55 1.94 -3.86
N GLY A 16 -22.89 2.75 -3.02
CA GLY A 16 -23.53 3.54 -1.97
C GLY A 16 -24.15 2.75 -0.80
N PRO A 17 -23.46 1.79 -0.17
CA PRO A 17 -23.97 1.15 1.03
C PRO A 17 -24.12 2.16 2.19
N LYS A 18 -25.13 1.96 3.05
CA LYS A 18 -25.35 2.79 4.26
C LYS A 18 -24.14 2.74 5.19
N ALA A 19 -23.50 1.58 5.31
CA ALA A 19 -22.23 1.41 6.01
C ALA A 19 -21.07 1.53 5.01
N ARG A 20 -20.13 2.44 5.27
CA ARG A 20 -18.92 2.64 4.43
C ARG A 20 -17.70 1.90 4.99
N THR A 21 -17.90 0.72 5.56
CA THR A 21 -16.85 -0.08 6.21
C THR A 21 -16.00 -0.90 5.25
N ALA A 22 -16.45 -1.07 4.00
CA ALA A 22 -15.77 -1.83 2.97
C ALA A 22 -15.78 -1.08 1.63
N ALA A 23 -14.69 -1.23 0.90
CA ALA A 23 -14.53 -0.76 -0.47
C ALA A 23 -13.86 -1.86 -1.29
N SER A 24 -14.21 -1.96 -2.57
CA SER A 24 -13.63 -2.92 -3.51
C SER A 24 -12.96 -2.14 -4.64
N ILE A 25 -11.77 -2.58 -5.06
CA ILE A 25 -11.00 -1.98 -6.16
C ILE A 25 -10.99 -3.02 -7.28
N ILE A 26 -11.32 -2.61 -8.50
CA ILE A 26 -11.28 -3.47 -9.69
C ILE A 26 -9.97 -3.19 -10.40
N ILE A 27 -9.08 -4.19 -10.44
CA ILE A 27 -7.79 -4.13 -11.14
C ILE A 27 -7.99 -4.71 -12.55
N ARG A 28 -7.37 -4.07 -13.55
CA ARG A 28 -7.34 -4.55 -14.92
C ARG A 28 -5.93 -4.42 -15.46
N GLY A 29 -5.41 -5.52 -16.00
CA GLY A 29 -4.08 -5.62 -16.60
C GLY A 29 -4.15 -6.29 -17.97
N ALA A 30 -3.03 -6.29 -18.68
CA ALA A 30 -2.92 -6.91 -20.01
C ALA A 30 -2.78 -8.44 -19.95
N ASN A 31 -2.31 -8.97 -18.82
CA ASN A 31 -2.18 -10.40 -18.54
C ASN A 31 -2.34 -10.65 -17.03
N ASP A 32 -2.57 -11.91 -16.66
CA ASP A 32 -2.81 -12.30 -15.27
C ASP A 32 -1.59 -12.02 -14.38
N PHE A 33 -0.37 -12.27 -14.88
CA PHE A 33 0.87 -12.00 -14.13
C PHE A 33 1.02 -10.51 -13.74
N MET A 34 0.63 -9.58 -14.61
CA MET A 34 0.63 -8.15 -14.28
C MET A 34 -0.48 -7.81 -13.29
N CYS A 35 -1.65 -8.43 -13.41
CA CYS A 35 -2.73 -8.25 -12.43
C CYS A 35 -2.28 -8.68 -11.03
N ASP A 36 -1.63 -9.84 -10.91
CA ASP A 36 -1.10 -10.36 -9.64
C ASP A 36 -0.07 -9.41 -9.02
N GLU A 37 0.84 -8.87 -9.84
CA GLU A 37 1.85 -7.92 -9.37
C GLU A 37 1.23 -6.58 -8.94
N ILE A 38 0.21 -6.09 -9.66
CA ILE A 38 -0.53 -4.89 -9.29
C ILE A 38 -1.30 -5.10 -7.99
N GLU A 39 -1.95 -6.26 -7.81
CA GLU A 39 -2.63 -6.60 -6.56
C GLU A 39 -1.67 -6.54 -5.38
N ARG A 40 -0.49 -7.15 -5.51
CA ARG A 40 0.56 -7.12 -4.49
C ARG A 40 1.01 -5.69 -4.18
N SER A 41 1.28 -4.88 -5.21
CA SER A 41 1.71 -3.49 -5.04
C SER A 41 0.66 -2.64 -4.34
N VAL A 42 -0.62 -2.81 -4.67
CA VAL A 42 -1.73 -2.12 -4.02
C VAL A 42 -1.86 -2.56 -2.55
N HIS A 43 -1.69 -3.87 -2.27
CA HIS A 43 -1.71 -4.38 -0.91
C HIS A 43 -0.62 -3.74 -0.04
N ASP A 44 0.61 -3.67 -0.54
CA ASP A 44 1.74 -3.06 0.16
C ASP A 44 1.50 -1.56 0.41
N ALA A 45 0.99 -0.83 -0.60
CA ALA A 45 0.66 0.58 -0.46
C ALA A 45 -0.40 0.81 0.63
N LEU A 46 -1.46 0.00 0.68
CA LEU A 46 -2.49 0.09 1.71
C LEU A 46 -1.93 -0.21 3.10
N CYS A 47 -1.03 -1.19 3.22
CA CYS A 47 -0.34 -1.49 4.47
C CYS A 47 0.51 -0.31 4.97
N VAL A 48 1.25 0.35 4.08
CA VAL A 48 2.04 1.55 4.43
C VAL A 48 1.14 2.70 4.86
N VAL A 49 0.08 2.99 4.09
CA VAL A 49 -0.88 4.07 4.43
C VAL A 49 -1.52 3.80 5.80
N LYS A 50 -1.93 2.56 6.07
CA LYS A 50 -2.44 2.17 7.38
C LYS A 50 -1.45 2.46 8.50
N ARG A 51 -0.18 2.06 8.32
CA ARG A 51 0.89 2.31 9.31
C ARG A 51 1.11 3.80 9.56
N VAL A 52 1.14 4.61 8.50
CA VAL A 52 1.31 6.07 8.64
C VAL A 52 0.13 6.72 9.37
N LEU A 53 -1.10 6.26 9.11
CA LEU A 53 -2.30 6.77 9.81
C LEU A 53 -2.31 6.41 11.31
N GLU A 54 -1.80 5.22 11.67
CA GLU A 54 -1.71 4.76 13.06
C GLU A 54 -0.54 5.42 13.82
N SER A 55 0.66 5.45 13.24
CA SER A 55 1.88 5.94 13.92
C SER A 55 2.05 7.45 13.86
N LYS A 56 1.55 8.11 12.81
CA LYS A 56 1.77 9.53 12.48
C LYS A 56 3.24 9.93 12.40
N GLN A 57 4.14 8.97 12.23
CA GLN A 57 5.58 9.18 12.13
C GLN A 57 6.11 8.55 10.85
N VAL A 58 7.01 9.26 10.18
CA VAL A 58 7.69 8.81 8.96
C VAL A 58 9.18 9.12 9.08
N VAL A 59 9.99 8.31 8.42
CA VAL A 59 11.45 8.46 8.40
C VAL A 59 11.93 8.67 6.96
N PRO A 60 13.04 9.39 6.74
CA PRO A 60 13.60 9.55 5.40
C PRO A 60 14.10 8.20 4.86
N GLY A 61 13.65 7.84 3.66
CA GLY A 61 14.09 6.62 2.98
C GLY A 61 15.46 6.76 2.30
N GLY A 62 15.70 5.92 1.29
CA GLY A 62 16.88 6.05 0.42
C GLY A 62 18.22 5.80 1.12
N GLY A 63 18.26 4.97 2.16
CA GLY A 63 19.48 4.71 2.92
C GLY A 63 19.86 5.81 3.91
N CYS A 64 19.05 6.87 4.05
CA CYS A 64 19.35 8.00 4.92
C CYS A 64 19.35 7.61 6.40
N CYS A 65 18.36 6.81 6.82
CA CYS A 65 18.27 6.30 8.19
C CYS A 65 19.47 5.43 8.56
N GLU A 66 19.86 4.54 7.66
CA GLU A 66 20.98 3.62 7.81
C GLU A 66 22.31 4.37 7.89
N THR A 67 22.48 5.40 7.04
CA THR A 67 23.68 6.25 7.05
C THR A 67 23.80 7.03 8.36
N ALA A 68 22.71 7.67 8.80
CA ALA A 68 22.68 8.41 10.06
C ALA A 68 22.97 7.48 11.26
N LEU A 69 22.42 6.27 11.25
CA LEU A 69 22.67 5.27 12.28
C LEU A 69 24.14 4.83 12.31
N SER A 70 24.76 4.62 11.13
CA SER A 70 26.18 4.27 11.03
C SER A 70 27.08 5.33 11.67
N ILE A 71 26.87 6.60 11.32
CA ILE A 71 27.64 7.73 11.88
C ILE A 71 27.43 7.83 13.39
N TYR A 72 26.19 7.67 13.85
CA TYR A 72 25.88 7.72 15.28
C TYR A 72 26.60 6.61 16.07
N LEU A 73 26.58 5.38 15.56
CA LEU A 73 27.22 4.23 16.21
C LEU A 73 28.75 4.36 16.24
N GLU A 74 29.36 4.87 15.16
CA GLU A 74 30.81 5.10 15.09
C GLU A 74 31.28 6.14 16.10
N ASN A 75 30.55 7.25 16.22
CA ASN A 75 30.81 8.28 17.22
C ASN A 75 30.62 7.76 18.65
N PHE A 76 29.57 6.95 18.88
CA PHE A 76 29.33 6.34 20.18
C PHE A 76 30.50 5.44 20.58
N ALA A 77 30.96 4.56 19.67
CA ALA A 77 32.08 3.66 19.92
C ALA A 77 33.41 4.38 20.21
N THR A 78 33.62 5.58 19.64
CA THR A 78 34.82 6.40 19.87
C THR A 78 34.77 7.18 21.19
N THR A 79 33.58 7.36 21.76
CA THR A 79 33.37 8.13 23.00
C THR A 79 33.49 7.27 24.27
N VAL A 80 33.43 5.94 24.14
CA VAL A 80 33.67 4.97 25.25
C VAL A 80 35.13 4.52 25.25
#